data_AF-A0A0A1WDD9-F1
#
_entry.id   AF-A0A0A1WDD9-F1
#
_cell.length_a   1.000
_cell.length_b   1.000
_cell.length_c   1.000
_cell.angle_alpha   90.00
_cell.angle_beta   90.00
_cell.angle_gamma   90.00
#
_symmetry.space_group_name_H-M   'P 1'
#
loop_
_entity.id
_entity.type
_entity.pdbx_description
1 polymer ?
#
loop_
_entity_poly.entity_id
_entity_poly.type
_entity_poly.pdbx_seq_one_letter_code
_entity_poly.pdbx_strand_id
1 'polypeptide(L)'
;NGEPDVDKFSTLVDTTVKDNKELAAIMEESFETCAKKMSVLKANIAEEKSKNPEYAEKMAKQNMQMGCSPFGAILMDCVNMETFKNCPASAWNDSTECNAVRDFIKECEHV
;
A
#
# COMPACT_ATOMS: atom_id res chain seq x y z
N ASN A 1 -6.93 13.91 -10.12
CA ASN A 1 -5.51 14.32 -10.03
C ASN A 1 -4.57 13.20 -9.59
N GLY A 2 -4.99 11.93 -9.56
CA GLY A 2 -4.10 10.82 -9.16
C GLY A 2 -3.72 10.82 -7.67
N GLU A 3 -4.45 11.58 -6.85
CA GLU A 3 -4.33 11.55 -5.39
C GLU A 3 -5.34 10.57 -4.81
N PRO A 4 -4.95 9.81 -3.78
CA PRO A 4 -5.86 8.94 -3.06
C PRO A 4 -6.90 9.76 -2.28
N ASP A 5 -8.13 9.23 -2.24
CA ASP A 5 -9.27 9.83 -1.55
C ASP A 5 -9.49 9.05 -0.24
N VAL A 6 -9.02 9.63 0.87
CA VAL A 6 -9.04 9.00 2.20
C VAL A 6 -10.48 8.76 2.67
N ASP A 7 -11.37 9.73 2.47
CA ASP A 7 -12.76 9.65 2.92
C ASP A 7 -13.53 8.54 2.18
N LYS A 8 -13.29 8.41 0.86
CA LYS A 8 -13.88 7.30 0.08
C LYS A 8 -13.29 5.95 0.47
N PHE A 9 -12.01 5.90 0.85
CA PHE A 9 -11.40 4.67 1.33
C PHE A 9 -12.02 4.21 2.65
N SER A 10 -12.17 5.11 3.63
CA SER A 10 -12.84 4.79 4.90
C SER A 10 -14.29 4.31 4.66
N THR A 11 -15.05 5.00 3.79
CA THR A 11 -16.41 4.55 3.41
C THR A 11 -16.41 3.12 2.81
N LEU A 12 -15.41 2.80 1.99
CA LEU A 12 -15.26 1.46 1.41
C LEU A 12 -14.94 0.41 2.49
N VAL A 13 -14.04 0.73 3.41
CA VAL A 13 -13.67 -0.14 4.54
C VAL A 13 -14.88 -0.41 5.42
N ASP A 14 -15.60 0.63 5.83
CA ASP A 14 -16.83 0.54 6.64
C ASP A 14 -17.88 -0.37 6.01
N THR A 15 -17.97 -0.39 4.67
CA THR A 15 -18.91 -1.25 3.95
C THR A 15 -18.39 -2.69 3.81
N THR A 16 -17.10 -2.86 3.55
CA THR A 16 -16.49 -4.14 3.16
C THR A 16 -16.20 -5.04 4.37
N VAL A 17 -15.78 -4.45 5.48
CA VAL A 17 -15.43 -5.17 6.72
C VAL A 17 -16.33 -4.74 7.89
N LYS A 18 -17.59 -4.41 7.58
CA LYS A 18 -18.60 -3.93 8.54
C LYS A 18 -18.74 -4.77 9.82
N ASP A 19 -18.50 -6.08 9.72
CA ASP A 19 -18.65 -7.04 10.81
C ASP A 19 -17.34 -7.25 11.61
N ASN A 20 -16.23 -6.64 11.18
CA ASN A 20 -14.92 -6.74 11.81
C ASN A 20 -14.28 -5.35 12.01
N LYS A 21 -14.71 -4.67 13.08
CA LYS A 21 -14.23 -3.33 13.45
C LYS A 21 -12.73 -3.26 13.73
N GLU A 22 -12.15 -4.35 14.23
CA GLU A 22 -10.71 -4.42 14.50
C GLU A 22 -9.92 -4.40 13.19
N LEU A 23 -10.35 -5.21 12.21
CA LEU A 23 -9.77 -5.22 10.88
C LEU A 23 -10.01 -3.88 10.13
N ALA A 24 -11.18 -3.26 10.32
CA ALA A 24 -11.47 -1.94 9.76
C ALA A 24 -10.47 -0.88 10.24
N ALA A 25 -10.24 -0.80 11.56
CA ALA A 25 -9.28 0.14 12.13
C ALA A 25 -7.86 -0.10 11.60
N ILE A 26 -7.44 -1.37 11.45
CA ILE A 26 -6.14 -1.73 10.89
C ILE A 26 -6.02 -1.32 9.43
N MET A 27 -7.06 -1.51 8.62
CA MET A 27 -7.08 -1.09 7.21
C MET A 27 -6.99 0.43 7.07
N GLU A 28 -7.67 1.20 7.92
CA GLU A 28 -7.60 2.66 7.95
C GLU A 28 -6.20 3.15 8.35
N GLU A 29 -5.63 2.62 9.44
CA GLU A 29 -4.27 2.96 9.89
C GLU A 29 -3.22 2.60 8.83
N SER A 30 -3.39 1.45 8.18
CA SER A 30 -2.54 1.01 7.06
C SER A 30 -2.61 2.00 5.90
N PHE A 31 -3.81 2.47 5.55
CA PHE A 31 -4.01 3.45 4.49
C PHE A 31 -3.39 4.80 4.80
N GLU A 32 -3.57 5.33 6.00
CA GLU A 32 -2.93 6.57 6.40
C GLU A 32 -1.39 6.47 6.34
N THR A 33 -0.84 5.37 6.86
CA THR A 33 0.60 5.10 6.84
C THR A 33 1.11 5.03 5.41
N CYS A 34 0.43 4.30 4.54
CA CYS A 34 0.82 4.14 3.14
C CYS A 34 0.61 5.40 2.31
N ALA A 35 -0.40 6.21 2.59
CA ALA A 35 -0.61 7.51 1.94
C ALA A 35 0.52 8.50 2.28
N LYS A 36 1.00 8.50 3.54
CA LYS A 36 2.19 9.27 3.95
C LYS A 36 3.45 8.78 3.23
N LYS A 37 3.71 7.46 3.22
CA LYS A 37 4.84 6.85 2.47
C LYS A 37 4.78 7.18 0.97
N MET A 38 3.59 7.13 0.37
CA MET A 38 3.35 7.45 -1.04
C MET A 38 3.67 8.92 -1.36
N SER A 39 3.30 9.85 -0.47
CA SER A 39 3.60 11.27 -0.64
C SER A 39 5.11 11.53 -0.67
N VAL A 40 5.87 10.86 0.21
CA VAL A 40 7.34 10.91 0.21
C VAL A 40 7.92 10.29 -1.06
N LEU A 41 7.42 9.12 -1.48
CA LEU A 41 7.86 8.46 -2.70
C LEU A 41 7.62 9.33 -3.94
N LYS A 42 6.44 9.95 -4.06
CA LYS A 42 6.13 10.88 -5.16
C LYS A 42 7.11 12.06 -5.19
N ALA A 43 7.43 12.63 -4.03
CA ALA A 43 8.40 13.73 -3.93
C ALA A 43 9.80 13.29 -4.37
N ASN A 44 10.29 12.14 -3.89
CA ASN A 44 11.59 11.59 -4.28
C ASN A 44 11.66 11.29 -5.78
N ILE A 45 10.60 10.73 -6.37
CA ILE A 45 10.53 10.49 -7.82
C ILE A 45 10.54 11.79 -8.61
N ALA A 46 9.80 12.82 -8.15
CA ALA A 46 9.79 14.12 -8.82
C ALA A 46 11.17 14.79 -8.77
N GLU A 47 11.85 14.71 -7.62
CA GLU A 47 13.22 15.20 -7.46
C GLU A 47 14.19 14.45 -8.39
N GLU A 48 14.16 13.12 -8.40
CA GLU A 48 15.05 12.32 -9.24
C GLU A 48 14.82 12.59 -10.74
N LYS A 49 13.56 12.69 -11.17
CA LYS A 49 13.22 13.08 -12.55
C LYS A 49 13.80 14.44 -12.95
N SER A 50 13.90 15.38 -12.00
CA SER A 50 14.46 16.72 -12.28
C SER A 50 15.98 16.71 -12.48
N LYS A 51 16.67 15.74 -11.85
CA LYS A 51 18.13 15.63 -11.88
C LYS A 51 18.64 14.64 -12.92
N ASN A 52 17.80 13.68 -13.32
CA ASN A 52 18.20 12.55 -14.17
C ASN A 52 17.26 12.41 -15.40
N PRO A 53 17.65 12.99 -16.55
CA PRO A 53 16.86 12.92 -17.79
C PRO A 53 16.62 11.50 -18.31
N GLU A 54 17.58 10.60 -18.14
CA GLU A 54 17.44 9.19 -18.54
C GLU A 54 16.35 8.49 -17.72
N TYR A 55 16.34 8.73 -16.41
CA TYR A 55 15.29 8.25 -15.51
C TYR A 55 13.91 8.83 -15.89
N ALA A 56 13.84 10.12 -16.21
CA ALA A 56 12.61 10.76 -16.65
C ALA A 56 12.05 10.13 -17.95
N GLU A 57 12.91 9.88 -18.94
CA GLU A 57 12.51 9.22 -20.19
C GLU A 57 12.03 7.78 -19.94
N LYS A 58 12.76 7.01 -19.12
CA LYS A 58 12.38 5.65 -18.75
C LYS A 58 11.00 5.61 -18.07
N MET A 59 10.76 6.48 -17.11
CA MET A 59 9.47 6.60 -16.42
C MET A 59 8.35 7.02 -17.36
N ALA A 60 8.61 7.92 -18.31
CA ALA A 60 7.63 8.33 -19.31
C ALA A 60 7.24 7.16 -20.23
N LYS A 61 8.22 6.38 -20.72
CA LYS A 61 7.96 5.17 -21.52
C LYS A 61 7.17 4.12 -20.74
N GLN A 62 7.53 3.87 -19.48
CA GLN A 62 6.81 2.92 -18.62
C GLN A 62 5.37 3.36 -18.38
N ASN A 63 5.13 4.64 -18.06
CA ASN A 63 3.78 5.18 -17.88
C ASN A 63 2.95 5.07 -19.17
N MET A 64 3.55 5.33 -20.33
CA MET A 64 2.90 5.19 -21.63
C MET A 64 2.53 3.74 -21.92
N GLN A 65 3.40 2.79 -21.60
CA GLN A 65 3.14 1.36 -21.80
C GLN A 65 2.04 0.84 -20.87
N MET A 66 2.01 1.28 -19.61
CA MET A 66 1.00 0.84 -18.63
C MET A 66 -0.36 1.50 -18.84
N GLY A 67 -0.43 2.65 -19.51
CA GLY A 67 -1.67 3.39 -19.77
C GLY A 67 -2.31 4.02 -18.52
N CYS A 68 -1.71 3.83 -17.34
CA CYS A 68 -2.21 4.28 -16.04
C CYS A 68 -1.06 4.81 -15.18
N SER A 69 -1.38 5.62 -14.17
CA SER A 69 -0.41 6.00 -13.14
C SER A 69 -0.12 4.80 -12.22
N PRO A 70 1.17 4.49 -11.91
CA PRO A 70 1.52 3.36 -11.05
C PRO A 70 1.18 3.59 -9.57
N PHE A 71 0.94 4.83 -9.17
CA PHE A 71 0.82 5.19 -7.75
C PHE A 71 -0.39 4.56 -7.06
N GLY A 72 -1.48 4.30 -7.77
CA GLY A 72 -2.65 3.62 -7.20
C GLY A 72 -2.32 2.18 -6.79
N ALA A 73 -1.65 1.43 -7.66
CA ALA A 73 -1.23 0.06 -7.37
C ALA A 73 -0.21 0.02 -6.21
N ILE A 74 0.82 0.87 -6.27
CA ILE A 74 1.84 0.93 -5.20
C ILE A 74 1.20 1.28 -3.84
N LEU A 75 0.22 2.20 -3.82
CA LEU A 75 -0.49 2.53 -2.58
C LEU A 75 -1.23 1.31 -2.03
N MET A 76 -2.03 0.65 -2.86
CA MET A 76 -2.84 -0.49 -2.42
C MET A 76 -1.98 -1.71 -2.05
N ASP A 77 -0.85 -1.94 -2.73
CA ASP A 77 0.11 -2.98 -2.34
C ASP A 77 0.68 -2.71 -0.94
N CYS A 78 1.03 -1.46 -0.64
CA CYS A 78 1.44 -1.08 0.71
C CYS A 78 0.33 -1.34 1.73
N VAL A 79 -0.92 -0.91 1.44
CA VAL A 79 -2.07 -1.10 2.34
C VAL A 79 -2.29 -2.57 2.64
N ASN A 80 -2.25 -3.42 1.61
CA ASN A 80 -2.43 -4.85 1.74
C ASN A 80 -1.34 -5.48 2.61
N MET A 81 -0.07 -5.08 2.41
CA MET A 81 1.05 -5.60 3.20
C MET A 81 1.01 -5.15 4.65
N GLU A 82 0.73 -3.87 4.92
CA GLU A 82 0.58 -3.36 6.29
C GLU A 82 -0.62 -4.00 7.00
N THR A 83 -1.76 -4.15 6.31
CA THR A 83 -2.94 -4.84 6.84
C THR A 83 -2.64 -6.29 7.16
N PHE A 84 -1.92 -7.00 6.29
CA PHE A 84 -1.56 -8.40 6.49
C PHE A 84 -0.62 -8.57 7.70
N LYS A 85 0.42 -7.74 7.82
CA LYS A 85 1.36 -7.77 8.94
C LYS A 85 0.65 -7.58 10.28
N ASN A 86 -0.27 -6.62 10.31
CA ASN A 86 -1.02 -6.22 11.50
C ASN A 86 -2.34 -6.98 11.67
N CYS A 87 -2.62 -7.99 10.84
CA CYS A 87 -3.87 -8.73 10.85
C CYS A 87 -4.23 -9.21 12.29
N PRO A 88 -5.44 -8.89 12.78
CA PRO A 88 -5.78 -9.12 14.17
C PRO A 88 -5.96 -10.61 14.44
N ALA A 89 -5.68 -11.04 15.68
CA ALA A 89 -5.82 -12.44 16.07
C ALA A 89 -7.26 -12.96 15.89
N SER A 90 -8.26 -12.07 16.03
CA SER A 90 -9.68 -12.37 15.81
C SER A 90 -10.02 -12.75 14.37
N ALA A 91 -9.24 -12.30 13.38
CA ALA A 91 -9.42 -12.58 11.95
C ALA A 91 -8.36 -13.55 11.40
N TRP A 92 -7.33 -13.86 12.19
CA TRP A 92 -6.22 -14.68 11.78
C TRP A 92 -6.60 -16.16 11.75
N ASN A 93 -6.23 -16.85 10.67
CA ASN A 93 -6.32 -18.30 10.61
C ASN A 93 -5.05 -18.91 11.22
N ASP A 94 -5.18 -19.51 12.40
CA ASP A 94 -4.07 -20.12 13.13
C ASP A 94 -3.72 -21.52 12.58
N SER A 95 -3.17 -21.53 11.36
CA SER A 95 -2.61 -22.73 10.73
C SER A 95 -1.10 -22.61 10.61
N THR A 96 -0.40 -23.76 10.56
CA THR A 96 1.05 -23.82 10.37
C THR A 96 1.50 -23.03 9.14
N GLU A 97 0.78 -23.17 8.03
CA GLU A 97 1.08 -22.50 6.76
C GLU A 97 0.90 -20.98 6.85
N CYS A 98 -0.20 -20.52 7.45
CA CYS A 98 -0.44 -19.09 7.64
C CYS A 98 0.63 -18.47 8.57
N ASN A 99 0.96 -19.15 9.67
CA ASN A 99 1.96 -18.68 10.63
C ASN A 99 3.35 -18.60 10.00
N ALA A 100 3.75 -19.62 9.23
CA ALA A 100 5.03 -19.59 8.52
C ALA A 100 5.16 -18.40 7.55
N VAL A 101 4.09 -18.07 6.82
CA VAL A 101 4.07 -16.89 5.93
C VAL A 101 4.15 -15.59 6.72
N ARG A 102 3.42 -15.49 7.84
CA ARG A 102 3.43 -14.31 8.70
C ARG A 102 4.81 -14.06 9.29
N ASP A 103 5.46 -15.10 9.77
CA ASP A 103 6.79 -15.04 10.37
C ASP A 103 7.82 -14.68 9.30
N PHE A 104 7.75 -15.29 8.12
CA PHE A 104 8.62 -14.93 6.99
C PHE A 104 8.51 -13.45 6.61
N ILE A 105 7.29 -12.91 6.51
CA ILE A 105 7.07 -11.49 6.16
C ILE A 105 7.64 -10.54 7.23
N LYS A 106 7.58 -10.93 8.51
CA LYS A 106 8.16 -10.15 9.62
C LYS A 106 9.68 -10.23 9.64
N GLU A 107 10.26 -11.40 9.37
CA GLU A 107 11.70 -11.61 9.37
C GLU A 107 12.39 -10.99 8.15
N CYS A 108 11.73 -11.03 6.98
CA CYS A 108 12.28 -10.56 5.71
C CYS A 108 11.93 -9.09 5.40
N GLU A 109 11.48 -8.32 6.40
CA GLU A 109 11.11 -6.91 6.27
C GLU A 109 12.30 -5.98 5.90
N HIS A 110 13.51 -6.53 5.70
CA HIS A 110 14.78 -5.80 5.49
C HIS A 110 15.55 -6.20 4.22
N VAL A 111 14.93 -6.88 3.25
CA VAL A 111 15.57 -7.18 1.96
C VAL A 111 15.27 -6.09 0.93
#